data_AF-A0A446B8T7-F1
#
_entry.id   AF-A0A446B8T7-F1
#
_cell.length_a   1.000
_cell.length_b   1.000
_cell.length_c   1.000
_cell.angle_alpha   90.00
_cell.angle_beta   90.00
_cell.angle_gamma   90.00
#
_symmetry.space_group_name_H-M   'P 1'
#
loop_
_entity.id
_entity.type
_entity.pdbx_description
1 polymer ?
#
loop_
_entity_poly.entity_id
_entity_poly.type
_entity_poly.pdbx_seq_one_letter_code
_entity_poly.pdbx_strand_id
1 'polypeptide(L)'
;MSELKEITSVSDWEQHVSTLPSSTLLIVSFHAPWAAPCKQMENVLQTLAAEYPVTQPLSTSWVKINAEELSDISEAYNVTAVPFLVLIRNGEVLETVSGSSAARVRNAIESHASKTAAAGTASNGPAAGIDNNGGEVATEEDPEKKKQELFKRLGELVKAAPVMLFMKGTPSEPKCGFSRQMVGILRDNSVKYGFFNILADDEVRQGLKEFADWPTYPQLWVEGELVGGLDIVKEELENNADFLKPYSVKTNGDTAAAAS
;
A
#
# COMPACT_ATOMS: atom_id res chain seq x y z
N MET A 1 23.24 -20.37 -5.15
CA MET A 1 22.03 -19.59 -5.49
C MET A 1 21.85 -18.53 -4.43
N SER A 2 21.04 -17.51 -4.69
CA SER A 2 20.75 -16.49 -3.69
C SER A 2 19.93 -17.09 -2.54
N GLU A 3 20.05 -16.48 -1.36
CA GLU A 3 19.38 -16.91 -0.14
C GLU A 3 18.66 -15.72 0.51
N LEU A 4 17.55 -16.00 1.20
CA LEU A 4 16.81 -15.00 1.96
C LEU A 4 17.45 -14.79 3.34
N LYS A 5 18.17 -13.69 3.52
CA LYS A 5 18.85 -13.34 4.79
C LYS A 5 17.92 -12.57 5.74
N GLU A 6 17.88 -12.92 7.02
CA GLU A 6 17.23 -12.09 8.05
C GLU A 6 18.16 -10.92 8.44
N ILE A 7 17.60 -9.71 8.51
CA ILE A 7 18.26 -8.53 9.09
C ILE A 7 17.70 -8.32 10.50
N THR A 8 18.58 -8.28 11.49
CA THR A 8 18.18 -8.27 12.91
C THR A 8 18.52 -6.97 13.65
N SER A 9 19.16 -6.00 12.98
CA SER A 9 19.44 -4.67 13.55
C SER A 9 19.51 -3.58 12.48
N VAL A 10 19.33 -2.33 12.90
CA VAL A 10 19.51 -1.14 12.03
C VAL A 10 20.94 -1.07 11.49
N SER A 11 21.95 -1.40 12.29
CA SER A 11 23.35 -1.39 11.84
C SER A 11 23.62 -2.45 10.76
N ASP A 12 23.02 -3.65 10.86
CA ASP A 12 23.14 -4.69 9.82
C ASP A 12 22.42 -4.24 8.54
N TRP A 13 21.28 -3.55 8.65
CA TRP A 13 20.59 -2.95 7.51
C TRP A 13 21.45 -1.90 6.78
N GLU A 14 21.99 -0.91 7.51
CA GLU A 14 22.82 0.16 6.94
C GLU A 14 24.10 -0.39 6.29
N GLN A 15 24.76 -1.33 6.97
CA GLN A 15 25.94 -2.00 6.43
C GLN A 15 25.59 -2.82 5.18
N HIS A 16 24.49 -3.57 5.20
CA HIS A 16 24.05 -4.37 4.06
C HIS A 16 23.80 -3.47 2.83
N VAL A 17 22.95 -2.44 2.97
CA VAL A 17 22.59 -1.55 1.86
C VAL A 17 23.80 -0.80 1.31
N SER A 18 24.68 -0.28 2.16
CA SER A 18 25.86 0.49 1.74
C SER A 18 26.90 -0.32 0.94
N THR A 19 26.87 -1.65 1.03
CA THR A 19 27.79 -2.54 0.30
C THR A 19 27.26 -3.03 -1.04
N LEU A 20 25.97 -2.79 -1.36
CA LEU A 20 25.37 -3.27 -2.59
C LEU A 20 25.81 -2.42 -3.79
N PRO A 21 26.22 -3.05 -4.91
CA PRO A 21 26.36 -2.34 -6.18
C PRO A 21 25.06 -1.61 -6.55
N SER A 22 25.15 -0.41 -7.15
CA SER A 22 23.98 0.38 -7.56
C SER A 22 23.07 -0.34 -8.56
N SER A 23 23.60 -1.31 -9.32
CA SER A 23 22.84 -2.17 -10.24
C SER A 23 22.06 -3.29 -9.57
N THR A 24 22.33 -3.58 -8.29
CA THR A 24 21.69 -4.68 -7.55
C THR A 24 20.20 -4.39 -7.37
N LEU A 25 19.35 -5.37 -7.65
CA LEU A 25 17.98 -5.37 -7.16
C LEU A 25 17.98 -5.90 -5.73
N LEU A 26 17.60 -5.08 -4.76
CA LEU A 26 17.38 -5.47 -3.38
C LEU A 26 15.90 -5.79 -3.17
N ILE A 27 15.62 -7.01 -2.73
CA ILE A 27 14.28 -7.54 -2.45
C ILE A 27 14.14 -7.61 -0.93
N VAL A 28 13.26 -6.76 -0.36
CA VAL A 28 13.06 -6.64 1.09
C VAL A 28 11.66 -7.14 1.45
N SER A 29 11.59 -8.16 2.30
CA SER A 29 10.32 -8.70 2.82
C SER A 29 10.12 -8.32 4.28
N PHE A 30 9.11 -7.52 4.56
CA PHE A 30 8.66 -7.23 5.91
C PHE A 30 7.65 -8.28 6.38
N HIS A 31 7.92 -8.86 7.54
CA HIS A 31 7.12 -9.95 8.11
C HIS A 31 6.82 -9.73 9.58
N ALA A 32 5.88 -10.51 10.11
CA ALA A 32 5.72 -10.72 11.55
C ALA A 32 5.58 -12.22 11.83
N PRO A 33 6.28 -12.75 12.85
CA PRO A 33 6.33 -14.19 13.12
C PRO A 33 4.96 -14.79 13.49
N TRP A 34 4.07 -13.97 14.04
CA TRP A 34 2.72 -14.37 14.43
C TRP A 34 1.72 -14.42 13.26
N ALA A 35 2.08 -13.89 12.08
CA ALA A 35 1.18 -13.80 10.93
C ALA A 35 1.35 -15.00 9.99
N ALA A 36 0.38 -15.92 9.98
CA ALA A 36 0.40 -17.10 9.09
C ALA A 36 0.65 -16.79 7.60
N PRO A 37 0.10 -15.71 7.01
CA PRO A 37 0.39 -15.33 5.62
C PRO A 37 1.87 -14.97 5.38
N CYS A 38 2.60 -14.51 6.41
CA CYS A 38 4.03 -14.24 6.29
C CYS A 38 4.86 -15.52 6.12
N LYS A 39 4.50 -16.59 6.84
CA LYS A 39 5.18 -17.90 6.69
C LYS A 39 5.01 -18.47 5.28
N GLN A 40 3.82 -18.29 4.69
CA GLN A 40 3.60 -18.69 3.30
C GLN A 40 4.46 -17.87 2.33
N MET A 41 4.53 -16.56 2.52
CA MET A 41 5.34 -15.67 1.69
C MET A 41 6.84 -15.98 1.82
N GLU A 42 7.33 -16.28 3.02
CA GLU A 42 8.72 -16.67 3.24
C GLU A 42 9.11 -17.89 2.41
N ASN A 43 8.28 -18.95 2.38
CA ASN A 43 8.54 -20.13 1.56
C ASN A 43 8.59 -19.80 0.06
N VAL A 44 7.71 -18.89 -0.40
CA VAL A 44 7.72 -18.41 -1.79
C VAL A 44 9.02 -17.68 -2.11
N LEU A 45 9.44 -16.75 -1.24
CA LEU A 45 10.66 -15.97 -1.43
C LEU A 45 11.93 -16.83 -1.35
N GLN A 46 11.98 -17.82 -0.45
CA GLN A 46 13.08 -18.79 -0.39
C GLN A 46 13.19 -19.60 -1.69
N THR A 47 12.06 -20.05 -2.22
CA THR A 47 12.03 -20.78 -3.50
C THR A 47 12.50 -19.88 -4.65
N LEU A 48 11.98 -18.65 -4.72
CA LEU A 48 12.36 -17.70 -5.75
C LEU A 48 13.83 -17.31 -5.66
N ALA A 49 14.35 -16.97 -4.47
CA ALA A 49 15.76 -16.63 -4.27
C ALA A 49 16.69 -17.75 -4.78
N ALA A 50 16.31 -19.00 -4.56
CA ALA A 50 17.05 -20.16 -5.04
C ALA A 50 17.06 -20.33 -6.58
N GLU A 51 16.21 -19.61 -7.33
CA GLU A 51 16.23 -19.57 -8.81
C GLU A 51 17.21 -18.52 -9.35
N TYR A 52 17.65 -17.56 -8.53
CA TYR A 52 18.58 -16.52 -8.95
C TYR A 52 20.03 -16.89 -8.55
N PRO A 53 20.98 -16.91 -9.49
CA PRO A 53 22.37 -17.19 -9.17
C PRO A 53 23.02 -16.00 -8.46
N VAL A 54 24.00 -16.28 -7.59
CA VAL A 54 24.89 -15.24 -7.04
C VAL A 54 25.86 -14.85 -8.15
N THR A 55 25.86 -13.57 -8.53
CA THR A 55 26.68 -13.02 -9.60
C THR A 55 27.75 -12.06 -9.07
N GLN A 56 28.74 -11.72 -9.90
CA GLN A 56 29.70 -10.66 -9.62
C GLN A 56 29.79 -9.71 -10.83
N PRO A 57 29.34 -8.43 -10.69
CA PRO A 57 28.74 -7.81 -9.50
C PRO A 57 27.40 -8.47 -9.13
N LEU A 58 27.02 -8.33 -7.86
CA LEU A 58 25.77 -8.91 -7.34
C LEU A 58 24.57 -8.32 -8.08
N SER A 59 23.70 -9.18 -8.61
CA SER A 59 22.53 -8.77 -9.41
C SER A 59 21.26 -8.70 -8.57
N THR A 60 21.09 -9.62 -7.62
CA THR A 60 19.96 -9.65 -6.67
C THR A 60 20.46 -9.85 -5.25
N SER A 61 19.79 -9.21 -4.30
CA SER A 61 20.02 -9.37 -2.86
C SER A 61 18.68 -9.55 -2.17
N TRP A 62 18.54 -10.56 -1.32
CA TRP A 62 17.25 -10.98 -0.77
C TRP A 62 17.31 -10.93 0.75
N VAL A 63 16.42 -10.14 1.35
CA VAL A 63 16.38 -9.96 2.79
C VAL A 63 14.97 -10.00 3.34
N LYS A 64 14.84 -10.41 4.59
CA LYS A 64 13.61 -10.29 5.38
C LYS A 64 13.86 -9.55 6.69
N ILE A 65 12.86 -8.82 7.12
CA ILE A 65 12.90 -7.90 8.26
C ILE A 65 11.65 -8.13 9.10
N ASN A 66 11.81 -8.40 10.38
CA ASN A 66 10.69 -8.36 11.32
C ASN A 66 10.22 -6.91 11.48
N ALA A 67 9.00 -6.62 11.01
CA ALA A 67 8.47 -5.26 10.94
C ALA A 67 8.22 -4.62 12.31
N GLU A 68 8.05 -5.44 13.35
CA GLU A 68 7.79 -4.96 14.72
C GLU A 68 9.09 -4.71 15.49
N GLU A 69 10.13 -5.51 15.24
CA GLU A 69 11.43 -5.34 15.90
C GLU A 69 12.25 -4.20 15.28
N LEU A 70 12.10 -3.98 13.97
CA LEU A 70 12.79 -2.93 13.22
C LEU A 70 11.77 -1.92 12.67
N SER A 71 11.04 -1.28 13.59
CA SER A 71 9.99 -0.30 13.29
C SER A 71 10.49 0.88 12.47
N ASP A 72 11.68 1.41 12.78
CA ASP A 72 12.23 2.59 12.10
C ASP A 72 12.44 2.33 10.60
N ILE A 73 12.92 1.13 10.25
CA ILE A 73 13.07 0.70 8.86
C ILE A 73 11.69 0.51 8.23
N SER A 74 10.76 -0.09 8.95
CA SER A 74 9.39 -0.30 8.49
C SER A 74 8.68 1.02 8.18
N GLU A 75 8.88 2.05 9.01
CA GLU A 75 8.35 3.40 8.82
C GLU A 75 8.96 4.08 7.59
N ALA A 76 10.29 3.96 7.39
CA ALA A 76 10.98 4.51 6.23
C ALA A 76 10.46 3.97 4.89
N TYR A 77 9.90 2.75 4.89
CA TYR A 77 9.28 2.13 3.71
C TYR A 77 7.75 2.10 3.75
N ASN A 78 7.12 2.86 4.65
CA ASN A 78 5.67 2.97 4.80
C ASN A 78 4.96 1.62 4.98
N VAL A 79 5.63 0.67 5.64
CA VAL A 79 5.10 -0.66 5.95
C VAL A 79 3.98 -0.51 6.98
N THR A 80 2.81 -1.04 6.63
CA THR A 80 1.57 -0.81 7.43
C THR A 80 0.73 -2.06 7.61
N ALA A 81 1.09 -3.14 6.94
CA ALA A 81 0.55 -4.49 7.07
C ALA A 81 1.63 -5.45 6.57
N VAL A 82 1.64 -6.67 7.10
CA VAL A 82 2.57 -7.72 6.65
C VAL A 82 1.76 -8.93 6.15
N PRO A 83 2.27 -9.70 5.17
CA PRO A 83 3.56 -9.51 4.48
C PRO A 83 3.56 -8.30 3.54
N PHE A 84 4.72 -7.66 3.41
CA PHE A 84 4.94 -6.51 2.52
C PHE A 84 6.31 -6.60 1.88
N LEU A 85 6.37 -6.43 0.56
CA LEU A 85 7.59 -6.51 -0.22
C LEU A 85 7.96 -5.12 -0.74
N VAL A 86 9.25 -4.79 -0.73
CA VAL A 86 9.81 -3.59 -1.35
C VAL A 86 10.94 -4.01 -2.28
N LEU A 87 10.88 -3.56 -3.53
CA LEU A 87 11.96 -3.71 -4.51
C LEU A 87 12.71 -2.40 -4.61
N ILE A 88 14.02 -2.45 -4.39
CA ILE A 88 14.88 -1.26 -4.32
C ILE A 88 16.04 -1.44 -5.30
N ARG A 89 16.40 -0.38 -6.01
CA ARG A 89 17.65 -0.32 -6.79
C ARG A 89 18.25 1.07 -6.65
N ASN A 90 19.55 1.14 -6.41
CA ASN A 90 20.27 2.40 -6.25
C ASN A 90 19.63 3.34 -5.19
N GLY A 91 19.05 2.79 -4.12
CA GLY A 91 18.37 3.54 -3.07
C GLY A 91 16.94 3.99 -3.40
N GLU A 92 16.47 3.80 -4.63
CA GLU A 92 15.11 4.15 -5.04
C GLU A 92 14.18 2.94 -4.92
N VAL A 93 12.97 3.17 -4.40
CA VAL A 93 11.90 2.17 -4.39
C VAL A 93 11.31 2.06 -5.79
N LEU A 94 11.45 0.89 -6.41
CA LEU A 94 10.92 0.60 -7.72
C LEU A 94 9.46 0.14 -7.66
N GLU A 95 9.14 -0.72 -6.69
CA GLU A 95 7.81 -1.32 -6.56
C GLU A 95 7.58 -1.82 -5.13
N THR A 96 6.32 -1.82 -4.69
CA THR A 96 5.91 -2.45 -3.44
C THR A 96 4.77 -3.42 -3.68
N VAL A 97 4.75 -4.54 -2.95
CA VAL A 97 3.67 -5.53 -3.03
C VAL A 97 3.15 -5.81 -1.62
N SER A 98 1.87 -5.54 -1.38
CA SER A 98 1.21 -5.85 -0.12
C SER A 98 0.41 -7.15 -0.21
N GLY A 99 0.46 -7.96 0.85
CA GLY A 99 -0.32 -9.18 0.98
C GLY A 99 0.37 -10.43 0.43
N SER A 100 -0.34 -11.55 0.44
CA SER A 100 0.23 -12.90 0.26
C SER A 100 0.17 -13.45 -1.18
N SER A 101 0.02 -12.60 -2.19
CA SER A 101 -0.10 -13.05 -3.59
C SER A 101 1.26 -13.43 -4.18
N ALA A 102 1.54 -14.74 -4.23
CA ALA A 102 2.79 -15.26 -4.81
C ALA A 102 2.99 -14.87 -6.28
N ALA A 103 1.91 -14.82 -7.06
CA ALA A 103 1.96 -14.41 -8.47
C ALA A 103 2.39 -12.94 -8.63
N ARG A 104 1.83 -12.03 -7.83
CA ARG A 104 2.22 -10.62 -7.85
C ARG A 104 3.69 -10.43 -7.45
N VAL A 105 4.12 -11.10 -6.38
CA VAL A 105 5.53 -11.06 -5.94
C VAL A 105 6.47 -11.56 -7.02
N ARG A 106 6.18 -12.70 -7.66
CA ARG A 106 6.99 -13.23 -8.76
C ARG A 106 7.07 -12.23 -9.92
N ASN A 107 5.92 -11.76 -10.39
CA ASN A 107 5.86 -10.85 -11.53
C ASN A 107 6.62 -9.54 -11.28
N ALA A 108 6.50 -8.97 -10.07
CA ALA A 108 7.24 -7.78 -9.68
C ALA A 108 8.76 -8.03 -9.75
N ILE A 109 9.24 -9.12 -9.14
CA ILE A 109 10.67 -9.44 -9.14
C ILE A 109 11.18 -9.71 -10.55
N GLU A 110 10.44 -10.48 -11.37
CA GLU A 110 10.83 -10.77 -12.75
C GLU A 110 10.87 -9.53 -13.65
N SER A 111 9.97 -8.57 -13.42
CA SER A 111 9.92 -7.32 -14.19
C SER A 111 11.13 -6.43 -13.94
N HIS A 112 11.70 -6.49 -12.72
CA HIS A 112 12.84 -5.65 -12.34
C HIS A 112 14.17 -6.38 -12.37
N ALA A 113 14.18 -7.71 -12.28
CA ALA A 113 15.40 -8.50 -12.28
C ALA A 113 15.91 -8.72 -13.71
N SER A 114 17.16 -8.35 -13.97
CA SER A 114 17.85 -8.74 -15.20
C SER A 114 18.11 -10.25 -15.17
N LYS A 115 17.20 -11.06 -15.73
CA LYS A 115 17.44 -12.49 -15.93
C LYS A 115 18.62 -12.64 -16.91
N THR A 116 19.85 -12.74 -16.41
CA THR A 116 20.95 -13.28 -17.22
C THR A 116 20.58 -14.73 -17.50
N ALA A 117 20.36 -15.05 -18.77
CA ALA A 117 19.89 -16.35 -19.23
C ALA A 117 20.81 -17.48 -18.72
N ALA A 118 20.42 -18.13 -17.63
CA ALA A 118 20.87 -19.46 -17.30
C ALA A 118 19.87 -20.43 -17.94
N ALA A 119 20.29 -21.01 -19.06
CA ALA A 119 19.56 -22.07 -19.74
C ALA A 119 19.34 -23.26 -18.79
N GLY A 120 18.07 -23.61 -18.61
CA GLY A 120 17.61 -24.84 -17.97
C GLY A 120 16.34 -25.29 -18.68
N THR A 121 16.52 -25.89 -19.86
CA THR A 121 15.52 -26.60 -20.64
C THR A 121 14.91 -27.73 -19.80
N ALA A 122 13.62 -27.63 -19.49
CA ALA A 122 12.77 -28.80 -19.25
C ALA A 122 11.53 -28.69 -20.15
N SER A 123 11.50 -29.60 -21.10
CA SER A 123 10.53 -29.80 -22.16
C SER A 123 9.11 -30.05 -21.66
N ASN A 124 8.12 -29.39 -22.25
CA ASN A 124 6.81 -29.99 -22.46
C ASN A 124 6.58 -30.13 -23.97
N GLY A 125 6.43 -31.37 -24.42
CA GLY A 125 6.06 -31.72 -25.79
C GLY A 125 4.59 -31.39 -26.10
N PRO A 126 4.17 -31.45 -27.38
CA PRO A 126 3.01 -30.74 -27.88
C PRO A 126 1.76 -31.62 -28.07
N ALA A 127 0.65 -30.92 -28.39
CA ALA A 127 -0.61 -31.37 -28.99
C ALA A 127 -1.63 -32.03 -28.03
N ALA A 128 -2.94 -31.80 -28.12
CA ALA A 128 -3.79 -30.91 -28.91
C ALA A 128 -5.18 -30.94 -28.26
N GLY A 129 -5.92 -29.84 -28.36
CA GLY A 129 -7.32 -29.77 -27.94
C GLY A 129 -7.91 -28.45 -28.41
N ILE A 130 -8.53 -28.48 -29.60
CA ILE A 130 -9.33 -27.40 -30.13
C ILE A 130 -10.73 -27.55 -29.52
N ASP A 131 -11.20 -26.54 -28.81
CA ASP A 131 -12.61 -26.23 -28.69
C ASP A 131 -12.81 -24.71 -28.57
N ASN A 132 -13.42 -24.18 -29.63
CA ASN A 132 -13.94 -22.83 -29.73
C ASN A 132 -15.02 -22.61 -28.66
N ASN A 133 -15.02 -21.47 -27.98
CA ASN A 133 -16.05 -20.42 -28.14
C ASN A 133 -15.95 -19.36 -27.03
N GLY A 134 -15.89 -18.08 -27.41
CA GLY A 134 -16.34 -16.96 -26.56
C GLY A 134 -15.32 -16.32 -25.62
N GLY A 135 -14.07 -16.13 -26.04
CA GLY A 135 -13.13 -15.26 -25.32
C GLY A 135 -13.35 -13.80 -25.70
N GLU A 136 -14.01 -13.05 -24.84
CA GLU A 136 -14.01 -11.59 -24.87
C GLU A 136 -12.55 -11.12 -24.85
N VAL A 137 -12.17 -10.36 -25.88
CA VAL A 137 -10.82 -9.89 -26.12
C VAL A 137 -10.42 -8.98 -24.95
N ALA A 138 -9.62 -9.49 -24.02
CA ALA A 138 -8.91 -8.64 -23.07
C ALA A 138 -7.88 -7.85 -23.87
N THR A 139 -8.29 -6.67 -24.32
CA THR A 139 -7.38 -5.68 -24.89
C THR A 139 -6.31 -5.37 -23.85
N GLU A 140 -5.04 -5.49 -24.22
CA GLU A 140 -3.93 -4.93 -23.45
C GLU A 140 -4.14 -3.41 -23.37
N GLU A 141 -4.77 -2.97 -22.28
CA GLU A 141 -5.12 -1.57 -22.07
C GLU A 141 -3.86 -0.74 -21.77
N ASP A 142 -3.71 0.33 -22.55
CA ASP A 142 -2.71 1.39 -22.40
C ASP A 142 -2.60 1.86 -20.93
N PRO A 143 -1.42 1.75 -20.29
CA PRO A 143 -1.20 2.17 -18.90
C PRO A 143 -1.62 3.61 -18.60
N GLU A 144 -1.47 4.51 -19.58
CA GLU A 144 -1.85 5.92 -19.43
C GLU A 144 -3.38 6.07 -19.38
N LYS A 145 -4.10 5.31 -20.21
CA LYS A 145 -5.56 5.29 -20.20
C LYS A 145 -6.11 4.72 -18.88
N LYS A 146 -5.51 3.65 -18.35
CA LYS A 146 -5.85 3.10 -17.03
C LYS A 146 -5.66 4.12 -15.91
N LYS A 147 -4.55 4.86 -15.93
CA LYS A 147 -4.29 5.91 -14.95
C LYS A 147 -5.35 7.01 -15.02
N GLN A 148 -5.72 7.44 -16.22
CA GLN A 148 -6.77 8.45 -16.42
C GLN A 148 -8.14 7.98 -15.93
N GLU A 149 -8.51 6.72 -16.19
CA GLU A 149 -9.76 6.14 -15.70
C GLU A 149 -9.76 5.99 -14.18
N LEU A 150 -8.64 5.60 -13.57
CA LEU A 150 -8.48 5.57 -12.12
C LEU A 150 -8.62 6.98 -11.52
N PHE A 151 -7.95 7.99 -12.07
CA PHE A 151 -8.02 9.36 -11.58
C PHE A 151 -9.42 9.94 -11.69
N LYS A 152 -10.16 9.59 -12.75
CA LYS A 152 -11.58 9.92 -12.87
C LYS A 152 -12.40 9.28 -11.74
N ARG A 153 -12.22 7.98 -11.50
CA ARG A 153 -12.89 7.25 -10.40
C ARG A 153 -12.57 7.87 -9.04
N LEU A 154 -11.31 8.26 -8.80
CA LEU A 154 -10.89 8.92 -7.56
C LEU A 154 -11.56 10.28 -7.39
N GLY A 155 -11.62 11.08 -8.45
CA GLY A 155 -12.30 12.37 -8.45
C GLY A 155 -13.80 12.27 -8.14
N GLU A 156 -14.46 11.19 -8.56
CA GLU A 156 -15.84 10.89 -8.18
C GLU A 156 -15.93 10.43 -6.72
N LEU A 157 -14.97 9.60 -6.28
CA LEU A 157 -14.97 9.01 -4.94
C LEU A 157 -14.76 10.04 -3.83
N VAL A 158 -13.87 11.02 -4.02
CA VAL A 158 -13.63 12.11 -3.05
C VAL A 158 -14.85 13.04 -2.93
N LYS A 159 -15.76 13.02 -3.90
CA LYS A 159 -17.00 13.81 -3.94
C LYS A 159 -18.24 13.00 -3.58
N ALA A 160 -18.10 11.72 -3.19
CA ALA A 160 -19.22 10.85 -2.88
C ALA A 160 -20.03 11.30 -1.66
N ALA A 161 -19.45 12.13 -0.79
CA ALA A 161 -20.12 12.83 0.30
C ALA A 161 -19.45 14.19 0.55
N PRO A 162 -20.15 15.17 1.16
CA PRO A 162 -19.57 16.47 1.54
C PRO A 162 -18.32 16.35 2.41
N VAL A 163 -18.29 15.35 3.28
CA VAL A 163 -17.10 14.96 4.04
C VAL A 163 -16.81 13.49 3.75
N MET A 164 -15.64 13.19 3.20
CA MET A 164 -15.19 11.84 2.86
C MET A 164 -13.93 11.49 3.66
N LEU A 165 -13.99 10.37 4.38
CA LEU A 165 -12.87 9.83 5.14
C LEU A 165 -12.30 8.58 4.47
N PHE A 166 -11.06 8.67 3.99
CA PHE A 166 -10.31 7.52 3.52
C PHE A 166 -9.45 6.98 4.66
N MET A 167 -9.74 5.76 5.11
CA MET A 167 -9.17 5.21 6.34
C MET A 167 -8.81 3.74 6.23
N LYS A 168 -7.94 3.30 7.14
CA LYS A 168 -7.60 1.89 7.31
C LYS A 168 -8.67 1.21 8.17
N GLY A 169 -9.49 0.35 7.55
CA GLY A 169 -10.63 -0.29 8.19
C GLY A 169 -11.93 0.49 7.99
N THR A 170 -12.85 0.38 8.95
CA THR A 170 -14.15 1.06 8.91
C THR A 170 -14.34 1.93 10.16
N PRO A 171 -15.28 2.89 10.18
CA PRO A 171 -15.55 3.68 11.39
C PRO A 171 -15.90 2.82 12.61
N SER A 172 -16.62 1.71 12.40
CA SER A 172 -16.94 0.74 13.45
C SER A 172 -15.77 -0.18 13.81
N GLU A 173 -14.88 -0.47 12.87
CA GLU A 173 -13.73 -1.36 13.05
C GLU A 173 -12.45 -0.76 12.45
N PRO A 174 -11.86 0.29 13.08
CA PRO A 174 -10.65 0.91 12.59
C PRO A 174 -9.45 -0.02 12.81
N LYS A 175 -8.62 -0.18 11.77
CA LYS A 175 -7.46 -1.08 11.76
C LYS A 175 -6.13 -0.35 12.00
N CYS A 176 -6.16 0.95 12.31
CA CYS A 176 -4.99 1.77 12.59
C CYS A 176 -5.31 2.83 13.66
N GLY A 177 -4.35 3.15 14.53
CA GLY A 177 -4.50 4.16 15.60
C GLY A 177 -4.87 5.55 15.07
N PHE A 178 -4.22 6.02 14.01
CA PHE A 178 -4.52 7.30 13.38
C PHE A 178 -5.95 7.35 12.81
N SER A 179 -6.37 6.27 12.14
CA SER A 179 -7.73 6.14 11.63
C SER A 179 -8.77 6.13 12.75
N ARG A 180 -8.48 5.45 13.87
CA ARG A 180 -9.33 5.44 15.07
C ARG A 180 -9.47 6.84 15.68
N GLN A 181 -8.37 7.59 15.77
CA GLN A 181 -8.39 8.96 16.29
C GLN A 181 -9.17 9.91 15.38
N MET A 182 -9.00 9.83 14.05
CA MET A 182 -9.77 10.64 13.10
C MET A 182 -11.27 10.38 13.21
N VAL A 183 -11.67 9.11 13.28
CA VAL A 183 -13.08 8.73 13.52
C VAL A 183 -13.60 9.32 14.84
N GLY A 184 -12.77 9.30 15.89
CA GLY A 184 -13.08 9.92 17.18
C GLY A 184 -13.36 11.42 17.04
N ILE A 185 -12.45 12.17 16.40
CA ILE A 185 -12.59 13.61 16.18
C ILE A 185 -13.89 13.94 15.42
N LEU A 186 -14.15 13.26 14.30
CA LEU A 186 -15.35 13.51 13.51
C LEU A 186 -16.63 13.21 14.30
N ARG A 187 -16.63 12.13 15.09
CA ARG A 187 -17.76 11.76 15.95
C ARG A 187 -17.98 12.78 17.07
N ASP A 188 -16.91 13.19 17.75
CA ASP A 188 -16.99 14.13 18.87
C ASP A 188 -17.47 15.52 18.40
N ASN A 189 -17.18 15.88 17.14
CA ASN A 189 -17.69 17.07 16.47
C ASN A 189 -19.03 16.86 15.74
N SER A 190 -19.67 15.70 15.90
CA SER A 190 -20.97 15.36 15.28
C SER A 190 -20.99 15.56 13.76
N VAL A 191 -19.86 15.32 13.09
CA VAL A 191 -19.74 15.43 11.63
C VAL A 191 -20.36 14.20 10.98
N LYS A 192 -21.21 14.41 9.98
CA LYS A 192 -21.68 13.32 9.12
C LYS A 192 -20.72 13.18 7.94
N TYR A 193 -20.17 11.98 7.75
CA TYR A 193 -19.20 11.71 6.69
C TYR A 193 -19.47 10.37 6.01
N GLY A 194 -19.11 10.29 4.72
CA GLY A 194 -18.91 9.02 4.03
C GLY A 194 -17.50 8.49 4.31
N PHE A 195 -17.28 7.20 4.14
CA PHE A 195 -15.96 6.61 4.32
C PHE A 195 -15.62 5.62 3.21
N PHE A 196 -14.32 5.44 3.00
CA PHE A 196 -13.78 4.39 2.13
C PHE A 196 -12.67 3.63 2.87
N ASN A 197 -12.77 2.30 2.88
CA ASN A 197 -11.74 1.44 3.46
C ASN A 197 -10.64 1.18 2.43
N ILE A 198 -9.51 1.89 2.55
CA ILE A 198 -8.40 1.76 1.59
C ILE A 198 -7.66 0.41 1.68
N LEU A 199 -7.96 -0.42 2.67
CA LEU A 199 -7.41 -1.79 2.74
C LEU A 199 -8.16 -2.76 1.81
N ALA A 200 -9.35 -2.40 1.33
CA ALA A 200 -10.16 -3.25 0.46
C ALA A 200 -9.83 -3.06 -1.04
N ASP A 201 -9.19 -1.96 -1.40
CA ASP A 201 -8.89 -1.59 -2.79
C ASP A 201 -7.51 -0.93 -2.86
N ASP A 202 -6.52 -1.68 -3.33
CA ASP A 202 -5.12 -1.21 -3.39
C ASP A 202 -4.90 -0.20 -4.52
N GLU A 203 -5.66 -0.27 -5.62
CA GLU A 203 -5.58 0.72 -6.70
C GLU A 203 -6.06 2.09 -6.22
N VAL A 204 -7.19 2.13 -5.52
CA VAL A 204 -7.66 3.37 -4.88
C VAL A 204 -6.65 3.83 -3.83
N ARG A 205 -6.10 2.91 -3.03
CA ARG A 205 -5.14 3.25 -1.98
C ARG A 205 -3.88 3.93 -2.53
N GLN A 206 -3.28 3.40 -3.59
CA GLN A 206 -2.07 3.99 -4.18
C GLN A 206 -2.42 5.21 -5.03
N GLY A 207 -3.43 5.08 -5.89
CA GLY A 207 -3.85 6.16 -6.79
C GLY A 207 -4.28 7.41 -6.04
N LEU A 208 -4.96 7.27 -4.89
CA LEU A 208 -5.39 8.44 -4.12
C LEU A 208 -4.21 9.19 -3.48
N LYS A 209 -3.08 8.54 -3.17
CA LYS A 209 -1.87 9.26 -2.73
C LYS A 209 -1.31 10.14 -3.83
N GLU A 210 -1.23 9.60 -5.06
CA GLU A 210 -0.78 10.37 -6.23
C GLU A 210 -1.77 11.48 -6.60
N PHE A 211 -3.07 11.17 -6.59
CA PHE A 211 -4.14 12.12 -6.93
C PHE A 211 -4.18 13.30 -5.95
N ALA A 212 -3.91 13.05 -4.67
CA ALA A 212 -3.96 14.05 -3.61
C ALA A 212 -2.61 14.76 -3.39
N ASP A 213 -1.53 14.26 -4.00
CA ASP A 213 -0.15 14.56 -3.62
C ASP A 213 0.06 14.43 -2.09
N TRP A 214 -0.47 13.35 -1.51
CA TRP A 214 -0.48 13.14 -0.05
C TRP A 214 -0.04 11.72 0.34
N PRO A 215 1.03 11.55 1.15
CA PRO A 215 1.67 10.24 1.31
C PRO A 215 0.97 9.30 2.31
N THR A 216 0.12 9.79 3.20
CA THR A 216 -0.36 9.05 4.38
C THR A 216 -1.88 8.91 4.46
N TYR A 217 -2.32 8.05 5.39
CA TYR A 217 -3.73 7.84 5.76
C TYR A 217 -3.87 7.89 7.28
N PRO A 218 -5.01 8.33 7.84
CA PRO A 218 -6.25 8.69 7.15
C PRO A 218 -6.15 10.01 6.35
N GLN A 219 -6.95 10.15 5.30
CA GLN A 219 -7.14 11.41 4.57
C GLN A 219 -8.57 11.89 4.75
N LEU A 220 -8.74 13.14 5.17
CA LEU A 220 -10.03 13.80 5.24
C LEU A 220 -10.21 14.70 4.01
N TRP A 221 -11.34 14.55 3.34
CA TRP A 221 -11.73 15.34 2.19
C TRP A 221 -13.03 16.08 2.48
N VAL A 222 -13.12 17.31 2.02
CA VAL A 222 -14.28 18.19 2.17
C VAL A 222 -14.64 18.77 0.81
N GLU A 223 -15.86 18.57 0.34
CA GLU A 223 -16.35 19.03 -0.97
C GLU A 223 -15.45 18.62 -2.15
N GLY A 224 -14.77 17.48 -2.02
CA GLY A 224 -13.83 16.97 -3.03
C GLY A 224 -12.43 17.61 -3.00
N GLU A 225 -12.12 18.42 -1.98
CA GLU A 225 -10.80 18.96 -1.72
C GLU A 225 -10.15 18.28 -0.52
N LEU A 226 -8.83 18.04 -0.58
CA LEU A 226 -8.09 17.45 0.51
C LEU A 226 -7.95 18.47 1.65
N VAL A 227 -8.42 18.09 2.85
CA VAL A 227 -8.09 18.82 4.08
C VAL A 227 -6.71 18.39 4.59
N GLY A 228 -6.46 17.08 4.64
CA GLY A 228 -5.18 16.51 5.03
C GLY A 228 -5.28 15.28 5.92
N GLY A 229 -4.19 15.02 6.64
CA GLY A 229 -4.05 13.93 7.61
C GLY A 229 -4.66 14.22 8.97
N LEU A 230 -4.43 13.31 9.93
CA LEU A 230 -4.90 13.49 11.31
C LEU A 230 -4.26 14.70 12.01
N ASP A 231 -2.97 14.89 11.78
CA ASP A 231 -2.16 16.00 12.28
C ASP A 231 -2.74 17.35 11.83
N ILE A 232 -2.97 17.52 10.52
CA ILE A 232 -3.55 18.74 9.97
C ILE A 232 -4.95 18.99 10.54
N VAL A 233 -5.80 17.97 10.62
CA VAL A 233 -7.17 18.14 11.17
C VAL A 233 -7.14 18.53 12.66
N LYS A 234 -6.18 18.02 13.44
CA LYS A 234 -6.00 18.46 14.83
C LYS A 234 -5.54 19.90 14.90
N GLU A 235 -4.56 20.28 14.09
CA GLU A 235 -4.04 21.65 14.02
C GLU A 235 -5.14 22.65 13.61
N GLU A 236 -5.94 22.33 12.60
CA GLU A 236 -7.09 23.14 12.17
C GLU A 236 -8.12 23.34 13.29
N LEU A 237 -8.38 22.32 14.10
CA LEU A 237 -9.28 22.41 15.25
C LEU A 237 -8.69 23.19 16.43
N GLU A 238 -7.38 23.09 16.64
CA GLU A 238 -6.67 23.88 17.65
C GLU A 238 -6.68 25.37 17.28
N ASN A 239 -6.48 25.68 16.00
CA ASN A 239 -6.53 27.04 15.47
C ASN A 239 -7.97 27.58 15.40
N ASN A 240 -8.93 26.72 15.08
CA ASN A 240 -10.34 27.07 14.92
C ASN A 240 -11.25 25.93 15.39
N ALA A 241 -11.77 26.06 16.62
CA ALA A 241 -12.73 25.10 17.19
C ALA A 241 -14.02 24.94 16.36
N ASP A 242 -14.30 25.89 15.45
CA ASP A 242 -15.48 25.90 14.60
C ASP A 242 -15.21 25.29 13.22
N PHE A 243 -13.98 24.83 12.94
CA PHE A 243 -13.54 24.29 11.66
C PHE A 243 -14.49 23.23 11.08
N LEU A 244 -14.96 22.30 11.91
CA LEU A 244 -15.86 21.23 11.50
C LEU A 244 -17.36 21.55 11.65
N LYS A 245 -17.73 22.68 12.28
CA LYS A 245 -19.14 23.04 12.53
C LYS A 245 -20.00 23.15 11.27
N PRO A 246 -19.51 23.63 10.11
CA PRO A 246 -20.32 23.66 8.89
C PRO A 246 -20.83 22.28 8.46
N TYR A 247 -20.13 21.21 8.87
CA TYR A 247 -20.43 19.83 8.48
C TYR A 247 -21.05 19.00 9.62
N SER A 248 -21.30 19.62 10.77
CA SER A 248 -21.95 18.95 11.89
C SER A 248 -23.46 18.87 11.67
N VAL A 249 -24.06 17.76 12.09
CA VAL A 249 -25.52 17.69 12.16
C VAL A 249 -26.00 18.62 13.27
N LYS A 250 -26.74 19.67 12.90
CA LYS A 250 -27.47 20.50 13.87
C LYS A 250 -28.40 19.58 14.66
N THR A 251 -28.18 19.46 15.96
CA THR A 251 -29.17 18.90 16.87
C THR A 251 -30.41 19.80 16.77
N ASN A 252 -31.53 19.26 16.31
CA ASN A 252 -32.82 19.96 16.36
C ASN A 252 -33.18 20.22 17.83
N GLY A 253 -32.72 21.35 18.37
CA GLY A 253 -32.97 21.82 19.73
C GLY A 253 -33.45 23.27 19.81
N ASP A 254 -33.33 24.07 18.75
CA ASP A 254 -33.71 25.50 18.74
C ASP A 254 -34.91 25.80 17.83
N THR A 255 -36.03 25.09 18.02
CA THR A 255 -37.34 25.46 17.43
C THR A 255 -38.47 25.52 18.44
N ALA A 256 -38.20 25.97 19.67
CA ALA A 256 -39.25 26.28 20.65
C ALA A 256 -38.86 27.40 21.63
N ALA A 257 -38.56 28.60 21.13
CA ALA A 257 -38.53 29.82 21.96
C ALA A 257 -38.77 31.10 21.13
N ALA A 258 -39.85 31.10 20.34
CA ALA A 258 -40.37 32.32 19.72
C ALA A 258 -41.85 32.16 19.36
N ALA A 259 -42.69 31.83 20.35
CA ALA A 259 -44.13 32.05 20.33
C ALA A 259 -44.73 31.70 21.70
N SER A 260 -44.72 32.67 22.63
CA SER A 260 -45.76 32.93 23.65
C SER A 260 -45.41 34.20 24.40
#